data_AF-A0A972QE44-F1
#
_entry.id   AF-A0A972QE44-F1
#
_cell.length_a   1.000
_cell.length_b   1.000
_cell.length_c   1.000
_cell.angle_alpha   90.00
_cell.angle_beta   90.00
_cell.angle_gamma   90.00
#
_symmetry.space_group_name_H-M   'P 1'
#
loop_
_entity.id
_entity.type
_entity.pdbx_description
1 polymer ?
#
loop_
_entity_poly.entity_id
_entity_poly.type
_entity_poly.pdbx_seq_one_letter_code
_entity_poly.pdbx_strand_id
1 'polypeptide(L)' 'MRVLVKVHRSPEHKFLVNVKSQRLIREVNRLIERGRHSKALVTVLSKGKMLKVLREMDSPDLKVDLILTENCAYRSLI' A
#
# COMPACT_ATOMS: atom_id res chain seq x y z
N MET A 1 -9.95 -8.14 -5.32
CA MET A 1 -10.02 -6.90 -4.51
C MET A 1 -8.79 -6.07 -4.82
N ARG A 2 -8.93 -4.77 -5.02
CA ARG A 2 -7.86 -3.86 -5.42
C ARG A 2 -7.42 -3.03 -4.22
N VAL A 3 -6.15 -3.11 -3.88
CA VAL A 3 -5.53 -2.32 -2.81
C VAL A 3 -4.60 -1.30 -3.47
N LEU A 4 -4.77 -0.03 -3.11
CA LEU A 4 -3.82 1.02 -3.46
C LEU A 4 -2.84 1.18 -2.31
N VAL A 5 -1.55 1.02 -2.61
CA VAL A 5 -0.48 1.22 -1.65
C VAL A 5 0.23 2.52 -2.01
N LYS A 6 0.21 3.50 -1.11
CA LYS A 6 0.87 4.79 -1.21
C LYS A 6 2.05 4.82 -0.26
N VAL A 7 3.24 5.00 -0.81
CA VAL A 7 4.48 5.21 -0.07
C VAL A 7 4.89 6.65 -0.28
N HIS A 8 4.67 7.49 0.73
CA HIS A 8 5.13 8.87 0.72
C HIS A 8 6.64 8.90 1.01
N ARG A 9 7.42 8.70 -0.04
CA ARG A 9 8.85 9.02 -0.14
C ARG A 9 9.01 9.99 -1.30
N SER A 10 10.15 10.66 -1.44
CA SER A 10 10.46 11.43 -2.64
C SER A 10 11.36 10.60 -3.55
N PRO A 11 10.95 10.25 -4.79
CA PRO A 11 9.62 10.50 -5.40
C PRO A 11 8.51 9.61 -4.82
N GLU A 12 7.25 10.07 -4.85
CA GLU A 12 6.12 9.29 -4.31
C GLU A 12 5.86 8.05 -5.15
N HIS A 13 5.67 6.91 -4.48
CA HIS A 13 5.39 5.65 -5.14
C HIS A 13 3.99 5.15 -4.80
N LYS A 14 3.18 4.93 -5.84
CA LYS A 14 1.83 4.37 -5.73
C LYS A 14 1.80 3.00 -6.42
N PHE A 15 1.32 1.98 -5.73
CA PHE A 15 1.21 0.62 -6.26
C PHE A 15 -0.24 0.16 -6.24
N LEU A 16 -0.76 -0.24 -7.39
CA LEU A 16 -2.04 -0.92 -7.46
C LEU A 16 -1.82 -2.43 -7.36
N VAL A 17 -2.37 -3.04 -6.32
CA VAL A 17 -2.19 -4.45 -6.00
C VAL A 17 -3.51 -5.18 -6.04
N ASN A 18 -3.58 -6.29 -6.77
CA ASN A 18 -4.72 -7.18 -6.74
C ASN A 18 -4.53 -8.25 -5.66
N VAL A 19 -5.48 -8.30 -4.75
CA VAL A 19 -5.58 -9.30 -3.70
C VAL A 19 -6.77 -10.22 -4.01
N LYS A 20 -6.49 -11.52 -4.12
CA LYS A 20 -7.51 -12.55 -4.39
C LYS A 20 -8.26 -13.02 -3.15
N SER A 21 -7.66 -12.87 -1.96
CA SER A 21 -8.20 -13.44 -0.72
C SER A 21 -8.69 -12.37 0.25
N GLN A 22 -9.95 -12.46 0.67
CA GLN A 22 -10.50 -11.61 1.72
C GLN A 22 -9.79 -11.81 3.07
N ARG A 23 -9.23 -13.01 3.32
CA ARG A 23 -8.43 -13.29 4.52
C ARG A 23 -7.18 -12.41 4.58
N LEU A 24 -6.52 -12.19 3.44
CA LEU A 24 -5.36 -11.29 3.36
C LEU A 24 -5.74 -9.85 3.70
N ILE A 25 -6.90 -9.38 3.23
CA ILE A 25 -7.39 -8.03 3.53
C ILE A 25 -7.69 -7.87 5.02
N ARG A 26 -8.30 -8.87 5.66
CA ARG A 26 -8.52 -8.86 7.12
C ARG A 26 -7.20 -8.85 7.89
N GLU A 27 -6.21 -9.64 7.47
CA GLU A 27 -4.87 -9.65 8.08
C GLU A 27 -4.21 -8.27 7.98
N VAL A 28 -4.30 -7.64 6.80
CA VAL A 28 -3.75 -6.31 6.52
C VAL A 28 -4.45 -5.24 7.35
N ASN A 29 -5.78 -5.24 7.41
CA ASN A 29 -6.54 -4.32 8.27
C ASN A 29 -6.14 -4.48 9.74
N ARG A 30 -6.02 -5.71 10.22
CA ARG A 30 -5.57 -5.98 11.60
C ARG A 30 -4.15 -5.47 11.87
N LEU A 31 -3.26 -5.47 10.86
CA LEU A 31 -1.93 -4.89 10.97
C LEU A 31 -1.99 -3.35 11.04
N ILE A 32 -2.85 -2.71 10.26
CA ILE A 32 -3.10 -1.26 10.29
C ILE A 32 -3.66 -0.84 11.64
N GLU A 33 -4.70 -1.52 12.13
CA GLU A 33 -5.31 -1.26 13.44
C GLU A 33 -4.32 -1.36 14.60
N ARG A 34 -3.26 -2.17 14.43
CA ARG A 34 -2.16 -2.34 15.40
C ARG A 34 -1.00 -1.35 15.19
N GLY A 35 -1.15 -0.37 14.30
CA GLY A 35 -0.11 0.61 13.95
C GLY A 35 1.09 0.02 13.17
N ARG A 36 0.97 -1.21 12.66
CA ARG A 36 2.06 -1.92 11.94
C ARG A 36 1.98 -1.68 10.44
N HIS A 37 2.01 -0.41 10.03
CA HIS A 37 1.83 0.02 8.63
C HIS A 37 2.85 -0.61 7.66
N SER A 38 4.15 -0.61 8.02
CA SER A 38 5.20 -1.23 7.19
C SER A 38 4.96 -2.72 6.97
N LYS A 39 4.49 -3.42 8.01
CA LYS A 39 4.17 -4.86 7.92
C LYS A 39 2.92 -5.09 7.06
N ALA A 40 1.90 -4.24 7.20
CA ALA A 40 0.71 -4.28 6.35
C ALA A 40 1.07 -4.09 4.87
N LEU A 41 1.95 -3.13 4.58
CA LEU A 41 2.44 -2.82 3.25
C LEU A 41 3.21 -3.99 2.63
N VAL A 42 4.22 -4.52 3.34
CA VAL A 42 4.99 -5.70 2.88
C VAL A 42 4.08 -6.91 2.68
N THR A 43 3.08 -7.09 3.55
CA THR A 43 2.13 -8.21 3.46
C THR A 43 1.27 -8.12 2.21
N VAL A 44 0.76 -6.93 1.85
CA VAL A 44 0.01 -6.73 0.61
C VAL A 44 0.89 -6.90 -0.63
N LEU A 45 2.09 -6.33 -0.63
CA LEU A 45 2.98 -6.38 -1.80
C LEU A 45 3.54 -7.78 -2.06
N SER A 46 3.82 -8.56 -1.01
CA SER A 46 4.37 -9.92 -1.14
C SER A 46 3.32 -10.97 -1.50
N LYS A 47 2.12 -10.88 -0.91
CA LYS A 47 1.06 -11.87 -1.11
C LYS A 47 0.03 -11.45 -2.18
N GLY A 48 0.03 -10.18 -2.57
CA GLY A 48 -0.78 -9.65 -3.66
C GLY A 48 -0.06 -9.72 -5.00
N LYS A 49 -0.83 -9.64 -6.09
CA LYS A 49 -0.28 -9.49 -7.45
C LYS A 49 -0.21 -8.01 -7.78
N MET A 50 0.99 -7.47 -7.95
CA MET A 50 1.17 -6.10 -8.42
C MET A 50 0.58 -5.97 -9.84
N LEU A 51 -0.31 -5.00 -10.03
CA LEU A 51 -0.94 -4.72 -11.32
C LEU A 51 -0.25 -3.58 -12.05
N LYS A 52 0.01 -2.48 -11.34
CA LYS A 52 0.58 -1.25 -11.93
C LYS A 52 1.35 -0.47 -10.88
N VAL A 53 2.46 0.13 -11.31
CA VAL A 53 3.17 1.18 -10.58
C VAL A 53 2.73 2.52 -11.15
N LEU A 54 2.21 3.40 -10.32
CA LEU A 54 1.74 4.72 -10.68
C LEU A 54 2.75 5.76 -10.17
N ARG A 55 3.14 6.68 -11.04
CA ARG A 55 3.93 7.86 -10.69
C ARG A 55 2.99 9.03 -10.39
N GLU A 56 3.47 10.06 -9.69
CA GLU A 56 2.70 11.16 -9.10
C GLU A 56 1.56 11.73 -9.96
N MET A 57 1.75 11.83 -11.29
CA MET A 57 0.77 12.41 -12.22
C MET A 57 -0.39 11.49 -12.64
N ASP A 58 -0.32 10.18 -12.40
CA ASP A 58 -1.40 9.26 -12.76
C ASP A 58 -2.25 8.92 -11.52
N SER A 59 -3.13 9.83 -11.14
CA SER A 59 -4.22 9.51 -10.21
C SER A 59 -5.55 9.52 -10.96
N PRO A 60 -5.79 8.60 -11.93
CA PRO A 60 -7.14 8.46 -12.47
C PRO A 60 -8.06 8.01 -11.35
N ASP A 61 -9.37 8.25 -11.50
CA ASP A 61 -10.44 7.81 -10.59
C ASP A 61 -10.41 6.29 -10.35
N LEU A 62 -9.52 5.86 -9.45
CA LEU A 62 -9.24 4.46 -9.14
C LEU A 62 -10.18 4.02 -8.04
N LYS A 63 -11.22 3.26 -8.43
CA LYS A 63 -12.09 2.58 -7.47
C LYS A 63 -11.32 1.46 -6.75
N VAL A 64 -10.81 1.73 -5.56
CA VAL A 64 -10.00 0.79 -4.76
C VAL A 64 -10.77 0.37 -3.52
N ASP A 65 -10.59 -0.88 -3.10
CA ASP A 65 -11.26 -1.46 -1.93
C ASP A 65 -10.55 -1.07 -0.62
N LEU A 66 -9.24 -0.76 -0.69
CA LEU A 66 -8.42 -0.38 0.48
C LEU A 66 -7.28 0.55 0.05
N ILE A 67 -6.99 1.57 0.86
CA ILE A 67 -5.84 2.46 0.70
C ILE A 67 -4.89 2.25 1.87
N LEU A 68 -3.66 1.84 1.58
CA LEU A 68 -2.58 1.78 2.55
C LEU A 68 -1.66 2.97 2.35
N THR A 69 -1.46 3.76 3.39
CA THR A 69 -0.56 4.91 3.35
C THR A 69 0.53 4.74 4.39
N GLU A 70 1.78 4.80 3.96
CA GLU A 70 2.94 4.82 4.85
C GLU A 70 3.74 6.11 4.65
N ASN A 71 3.78 6.94 5.69
CA ASN A 71 4.66 8.09 5.77
C ASN A 71 6.02 7.63 6.30
N CYS A 72 6.91 7.27 5.39
CA CYS A 72 8.32 7.06 5.74
C CYS A 72 9.01 8.43 5.80
N ALA A 73 8.88 9.13 6.92
CA ALA A 73 9.80 10.21 7.24
C ALA A 73 11.17 9.60 7.58
N TYR A 74 12.08 9.52 6.60
CA TYR A 74 13.49 9.35 6.92
C TYR A 74 13.92 10.63 7.65
N ARG A 75 14.02 10.56 8.98
CA ARG A 75 15.03 11.37 9.66
C ARG A 75 16.36 10.80 9.18
N SER A 76 16.97 11.47 8.22
CA SER A 76 18.39 11.31 7.92
C SER A 76 19.13 11.56 9.24
N LEU A 77 19.49 10.48 9.94
CA LEU A 77 20.56 10.52 10.92
C LEU A 77 21.86 10.60 10.09
N ILE A 78 22.19 11.83 9.69
CA ILE A 78 23.54 12.23 9.35
C ILE A 78 24.15 12.76 10.64
#